data_AF-A0A6M0K404-F1
#
_entry.id   AF-A0A6M0K404-F1
#
_cell.length_a   1.000
_cell.length_b   1.000
_cell.length_c   1.000
_cell.angle_alpha   90.00
_cell.angle_beta   90.00
_cell.angle_gamma   90.00
#
_symmetry.space_group_name_H-M   'P 1'
#
loop_
_entity.id
_entity.type
_entity.pdbx_description
1 polymer ?
#
loop_
_entity_poly.entity_id
_entity_poly.type
_entity_poly.pdbx_seq_one_letter_code
_entity_poly.pdbx_strand_id
1 'polypeptide(L)'
;MGEASTTVRLSKETIIQLQALSLPGESLSSVIQRAALALHTLETAPSDTNARPAAAVSLTERMDALESRMEQIERRCAKDRT
;
A
#
# COMPACT_ATOMS: atom_id res chain seq x y z
N MET A 1 -26.60 22.21 0.02
CA MET A 1 -25.27 22.06 -0.61
C MET A 1 -25.36 20.88 -1.56
N GLY A 2 -25.10 21.06 -2.85
CA GLY A 2 -25.38 20.04 -3.88
C GLY A 2 -24.24 19.03 -4.00
N GLU A 3 -24.57 17.73 -4.01
CA GLU A 3 -23.63 16.68 -4.38
C GLU A 3 -23.25 16.85 -5.86
N ALA A 4 -21.96 17.09 -6.14
CA ALA A 4 -21.44 17.07 -7.50
C ALA A 4 -21.43 15.61 -7.98
N SER A 5 -22.44 15.23 -8.76
CA SER A 5 -22.54 13.88 -9.32
C SER A 5 -21.70 13.79 -10.61
N THR A 6 -20.48 13.27 -10.49
CA THR A 6 -19.56 13.07 -11.61
C THR A 6 -19.66 11.63 -12.10
N THR A 7 -19.95 11.42 -13.38
CA THR A 7 -20.01 10.08 -13.98
C THR A 7 -18.64 9.69 -14.54
N VAL A 8 -18.10 8.55 -14.10
CA VAL A 8 -16.83 7.99 -14.60
C VAL A 8 -17.10 6.65 -15.28
N ARG A 9 -16.55 6.44 -16.48
CA ARG A 9 -16.66 5.15 -17.19
C ARG A 9 -15.47 4.27 -16.82
N LEU A 10 -15.76 3.14 -16.19
CA LEU A 10 -14.76 2.14 -15.80
C LEU A 10 -14.94 0.86 -16.62
N SER A 11 -13.85 0.10 -16.77
CA SER A 11 -13.93 -1.23 -17.36
C SER A 11 -14.69 -2.19 -16.43
N LYS A 12 -15.27 -3.26 -16.99
CA LYS A 12 -15.96 -4.29 -16.19
C LYS A 12 -15.00 -4.97 -15.22
N GLU A 13 -13.76 -5.21 -15.64
CA GLU A 13 -12.72 -5.82 -14.80
C GLU A 13 -12.40 -4.94 -13.59
N THR A 14 -12.20 -3.63 -13.80
CA THR A 14 -11.93 -2.69 -12.71
C THR A 14 -13.08 -2.63 -11.71
N ILE A 15 -14.33 -2.67 -12.18
CA ILE A 15 -15.50 -2.71 -11.30
C ILE A 15 -15.48 -3.99 -10.44
N ILE A 16 -15.19 -5.15 -11.04
CA ILE A 16 -15.09 -6.43 -10.32
C ILE A 16 -13.99 -6.37 -9.25
N GLN A 17 -12.81 -5.83 -9.60
CA GLN A 17 -11.70 -5.67 -8.66
C GLN A 17 -12.08 -4.76 -7.49
N LEU A 18 -12.75 -3.63 -7.76
CA LEU A 18 -13.23 -2.72 -6.71
C LEU A 18 -14.27 -3.39 -5.80
N GLN A 19 -15.17 -4.20 -6.38
CA GLN A 19 -16.14 -4.98 -5.61
C GLN A 19 -15.45 -6.02 -4.71
N ALA A 20 -14.37 -6.64 -5.17
CA ALA A 20 -13.59 -7.59 -4.36
C ALA A 20 -12.88 -6.93 -3.17
N LEU A 21 -12.61 -5.62 -3.24
CA LEU A 21 -12.02 -4.82 -2.15
C LEU A 21 -13.09 -4.23 -1.20
N SER A 22 -14.36 -4.37 -1.53
CA SER A 22 -15.48 -3.83 -0.75
C SER A 22 -15.77 -4.74 0.45
N LEU A 23 -16.13 -4.14 1.59
CA LEU A 23 -16.64 -4.87 2.75
C LEU A 23 -18.08 -5.35 2.51
N PRO A 24 -18.57 -6.36 3.24
CA PRO A 24 -19.96 -6.80 3.14
C PRO A 24 -20.94 -5.65 3.39
N GLY A 25 -21.77 -5.33 2.40
CA GLY A 25 -22.73 -4.22 2.46
C GLY A 25 -22.14 -2.83 2.15
N GLU A 26 -20.84 -2.71 1.85
CA GLU A 26 -20.22 -1.47 1.40
C GLU A 26 -20.59 -1.18 -0.06
N SER A 27 -20.96 0.07 -0.36
CA SER A 27 -21.19 0.51 -1.73
C SER A 27 -19.89 0.90 -2.42
N LEU A 28 -19.85 0.75 -3.75
CA LEU A 28 -18.67 1.14 -4.55
C LEU A 28 -18.31 2.63 -4.35
N SER A 29 -19.32 3.49 -4.16
CA SER A 29 -19.12 4.92 -3.86
C SER A 29 -18.38 5.13 -2.54
N SER A 30 -18.68 4.33 -1.52
CA SER A 30 -18.01 4.41 -0.21
C SER A 30 -16.54 3.97 -0.30
N VAL A 31 -16.26 2.91 -1.08
CA VAL A 31 -14.88 2.48 -1.37
C VAL A 31 -14.10 3.59 -2.07
N ILE A 32 -14.70 4.22 -3.08
CA ILE A 32 -14.07 5.33 -3.83
C ILE A 32 -13.83 6.53 -2.91
N GLN A 33 -14.80 6.90 -2.06
CA GLN A 33 -14.65 7.99 -1.09
C GLN A 33 -13.51 7.72 -0.11
N ARG A 34 -13.40 6.49 0.40
CA ARG A 34 -12.34 6.07 1.31
C ARG A 34 -10.97 6.11 0.64
N ALA A 35 -10.88 5.68 -0.61
CA ALA A 35 -9.66 5.78 -1.41
C ALA A 35 -9.27 7.25 -1.67
N ALA A 36 -10.22 8.10 -2.03
CA ALA A 36 -9.99 9.53 -2.24
C ALA A 36 -9.52 10.23 -0.95
N LEU A 37 -10.14 9.91 0.19
CA LEU A 37 -9.71 10.42 1.50
C LEU A 37 -8.28 9.96 1.81
N ALA A 38 -7.95 8.69 1.58
CA ALA A 38 -6.60 8.17 1.80
C ALA A 38 -5.56 8.91 0.94
N LEU A 39 -5.84 9.12 -0.35
CA LEU A 39 -4.96 9.91 -1.24
C LEU A 39 -4.80 11.34 -0.74
N HIS A 40 -5.89 12.00 -0.35
CA HIS A 40 -5.83 13.34 0.20
C HIS A 40 -5.01 13.40 1.49
N THR A 41 -5.14 12.42 2.39
CA THR A 41 -4.32 12.35 3.61
C THR A 41 -2.84 12.10 3.30
N LEU A 42 -2.52 11.36 2.24
CA LEU A 42 -1.14 11.14 1.79
C LEU A 42 -0.54 12.40 1.13
N GLU A 43 -1.34 13.17 0.40
CA GLU A 43 -0.92 14.44 -0.21
C GLU A 43 -0.78 15.57 0.80
N THR A 44 -1.66 15.60 1.80
CA THR A 44 -1.68 16.64 2.85
C THR A 44 -0.81 16.30 4.05
N ALA A 45 -0.41 15.03 4.21
CA ALA A 45 0.57 14.67 5.22
C ALA A 45 1.86 15.47 4.95
N PRO A 46 2.32 16.28 5.91
CA PRO A 46 3.56 17.00 5.75
C PRO A 46 4.67 15.97 5.54
N SER A 47 5.60 16.27 4.64
CA SER A 47 6.86 15.52 4.41
C SER A 47 7.79 15.51 5.63
N ASP A 48 7.25 15.63 6.85
CA ASP A 48 7.94 15.48 8.12
C ASP A 48 8.14 13.98 8.40
N THR A 49 9.18 13.44 7.78
CA THR A 49 10.24 12.65 8.43
C THR A 49 9.89 11.99 9.78
N ASN A 50 8.96 11.02 9.80
CA ASN A 50 8.96 9.83 10.69
C ASN A 50 7.62 9.06 10.72
N ALA A 51 6.54 9.59 10.15
CA ALA A 51 5.27 8.86 10.04
C ALA A 51 5.09 8.25 8.64
N ARG A 52 6.10 7.51 8.16
CA ARG A 52 5.90 6.60 7.03
C ARG A 52 4.84 5.58 7.48
N PRO A 53 3.72 5.38 6.75
CA PRO A 53 2.80 4.31 7.11
C PRO A 53 3.62 3.03 7.09
N ALA A 54 3.56 2.22 8.15
CA ALA A 54 4.27 0.94 8.25
C ALA A 54 3.95 -0.03 7.08
N ALA A 55 2.95 0.30 6.24
CA ALA A 55 2.61 -0.38 5.00
C ALA A 55 3.48 0.00 3.78
N ALA A 56 4.27 1.08 3.86
CA ALA A 56 5.11 1.56 2.78
C ALA A 56 6.60 1.23 2.99
N VAL A 57 6.94 0.16 3.72
CA VAL A 57 8.27 -0.44 3.58
C VAL A 57 8.35 -0.93 2.14
N SER A 58 9.06 -0.19 1.28
CA SER A 58 9.17 -0.55 -0.12
C SER A 58 9.69 -1.99 -0.26
N LEU A 59 9.21 -2.72 -1.26
CA LEU A 59 9.67 -4.08 -1.54
C LEU A 59 11.21 -4.14 -1.58
N THR A 60 11.84 -3.10 -2.11
CA THR A 60 13.30 -2.91 -2.18
C THR A 60 13.95 -2.97 -0.80
N GLU A 61 13.46 -2.22 0.19
CA GLU A 61 14.05 -2.25 1.54
C GLU A 61 13.90 -3.62 2.23
N ARG A 62 12.82 -4.34 1.93
CA ARG A 62 12.65 -5.72 2.42
C ARG A 62 13.62 -6.69 1.75
N MET A 63 13.93 -6.47 0.48
CA MET A 63 14.93 -7.26 -0.25
C MET A 63 16.33 -6.97 0.25
N ASP A 64 16.69 -5.70 0.46
CA ASP A 64 18.00 -5.31 1.01
C ASP A 64 18.21 -5.89 2.42
N ALA A 65 17.18 -5.83 3.27
CA ALA A 65 17.24 -6.41 4.60
C ALA A 65 17.35 -7.95 4.57
N LEU A 66 16.77 -8.60 3.56
CA LEU A 66 16.87 -10.04 3.37
C LEU A 66 18.28 -10.44 2.89
N GLU A 67 18.83 -9.71 1.94
CA GLU A 67 20.19 -9.92 1.41
C GLU A 67 21.24 -9.75 2.51
N SER A 68 21.12 -8.70 3.34
CA SER A 68 22.02 -8.47 4.48
C SER A 68 21.98 -9.62 5.50
N ARG A 69 20.80 -10.20 5.76
CA ARG A 69 20.65 -11.37 6.63
C ARG A 69 21.28 -12.62 6.02
N MET A 70 21.13 -12.82 4.72
CA MET A 70 21.75 -13.95 4.02
C MET A 70 23.28 -13.86 4.08
N GLU A 71 23.86 -12.70 3.77
CA GLU A 71 25.31 -12.48 3.89
C GLU A 71 25.82 -12.76 5.31
N GLN A 72 25.08 -12.31 6.34
CA GLN A 72 25.49 -12.53 7.72
C GLN A 72 25.47 -14.01 8.10
N ILE A 73 24.48 -14.76 7.60
CA ILE A 73 24.38 -16.21 7.82
C ILE A 73 25.52 -16.93 7.10
N GLU A 74 25.80 -16.57 5.84
CA GLU A 74 26.91 -17.15 5.07
C GLU A 74 28.26 -16.93 5.74
N ARG A 75 28.53 -15.72 6.25
CA ARG A 75 29.76 -15.43 6.99
C ARG A 75 29.87 -16.25 8.28
N ARG A 76 28.77 -16.47 9.00
CA ARG A 76 28.77 -17.31 10.21
C ARG A 76 29.02 -18.78 9.86
N CYS A 77 28.30 -19.32 8.88
CA CYS A 77 28.50 -20.70 8.44
C CYS A 77 29.88 -20.95 7.82
N ALA A 78 30.49 -19.96 7.16
CA ALA A 78 31.85 -20.05 6.66
C ALA A 78 32.87 -20.02 7.80
N LYS A 79 32.62 -19.21 8.85
CA LYS A 79 33.47 -19.13 10.05
C LYS A 79 33.41 -20.39 10.90
N ASP A 80 32.27 -21.07 10.96
CA ASP A 80 32.11 -22.34 11.68
C ASP A 80 32.72 -23.56 10.92
N ARG A 81 33.20 -23.35 9.68
CA ARG A 81 33.82 -24.39 8.83
C ARG A 81 35.36 -24.32 8.74
N THR A 82 36.00 -23.36 9.40
CA THR A 82 37.46 -23.24 9.56
C THR A 82 37.86 -23.53 10.99
#